data_AF-A0A2P4Q4L8-F1
#
_entry.id   AF-A0A2P4Q4L8-F1
#
_cell.length_a   1.000
_cell.length_b   1.000
_cell.length_c   1.000
_cell.angle_alpha   90.00
_cell.angle_beta   90.00
_cell.angle_gamma   90.00
#
_symmetry.space_group_name_H-M   'P 1'
#
loop_
_entity.id
_entity.type
_entity.pdbx_description
1 polymer ?
#
loop_
_entity_poly.entity_id
_entity_poly.type
_entity_poly.pdbx_seq_one_letter_code
_entity_poly.pdbx_strand_id
1 'polypeptide(L)'
;MHKVKSVQSRSTLNKFLKQLRNRRMICSPPHVNNAKTLADQARNGTSFQMLSGKDLLKQNVIREVHRLKLKYNALLIDLATNEIWSHLTQCKRRQFENLAIIANNINIIIQIPEQEITDNPLGNDFFNGTNFHKNNNNLDPLFYQNSFF
;
A
#
# COMPACT_ATOMS: atom_id res chain seq x y z
N MET A 1 -5.66 19.51 36.44
CA MET A 1 -5.80 18.07 36.10
C MET A 1 -5.47 17.68 34.65
N HIS A 2 -5.01 18.58 33.77
CA HIS A 2 -4.67 18.22 32.37
C HIS A 2 -3.32 17.49 32.18
N LYS A 3 -2.35 17.71 33.08
CA LYS A 3 -0.97 17.21 32.95
C LYS A 3 -0.83 15.68 33.16
N VAL A 4 -1.72 15.07 33.95
CA VAL A 4 -1.67 13.63 34.28
C VAL A 4 -2.17 12.78 33.11
N LYS A 5 -3.22 13.22 32.42
CA LYS A 5 -3.76 12.52 31.24
C LYS A 5 -2.79 12.54 30.05
N SER A 6 -2.02 13.62 29.86
CA SER A 6 -1.04 13.74 28.76
C SER A 6 0.24 12.93 29.00
N VAL A 7 0.67 12.78 30.25
CA VAL A 7 1.83 11.94 30.60
C VAL A 7 1.48 10.45 30.45
N GLN A 8 0.27 10.04 30.85
CA GLN A 8 -0.19 8.66 30.71
C GLN A 8 -0.38 8.24 29.25
N SER A 9 -0.82 9.15 28.37
CA SER A 9 -0.92 8.86 26.93
C SER A 9 0.46 8.72 26.27
N ARG A 10 1.44 9.55 26.64
CA ARG A 10 2.82 9.46 26.13
C ARG A 10 3.54 8.19 26.60
N SER A 11 3.39 7.81 27.87
CA SER A 11 4.01 6.58 28.41
C SER A 11 3.45 5.32 27.73
N THR A 12 2.14 5.29 27.49
CA THR A 12 1.46 4.20 26.78
C THR A 12 1.94 4.11 25.33
N LEU A 13 2.02 5.23 24.61
CA LEU A 13 2.53 5.28 23.25
C LEU A 13 4.00 4.79 23.19
N ASN A 14 4.85 5.24 24.10
CA ASN A 14 6.26 4.81 24.13
C ASN A 14 6.39 3.30 24.37
N LYS A 15 5.59 2.73 25.26
CA LYS A 15 5.56 1.28 25.49
C LYS A 15 5.10 0.53 24.23
N PHE A 16 4.06 1.04 23.57
CA PHE A 16 3.56 0.48 22.31
C PHE A 16 4.62 0.53 21.20
N LEU A 17 5.27 1.68 20.99
CA LEU A 17 6.34 1.83 20.00
C LEU A 17 7.52 0.88 20.25
N LYS A 18 7.88 0.64 21.52
CA LYS A 18 8.92 -0.35 21.89
C LYS A 18 8.51 -1.79 21.57
N GLN A 19 7.22 -2.09 21.55
CA GLN A 19 6.72 -3.42 21.20
C GLN A 19 6.75 -3.68 19.68
N LEU A 20 6.73 -2.63 18.85
CA LEU A 20 6.83 -2.74 17.40
C LEU A 20 8.25 -3.17 16.98
N ARG A 21 8.49 -4.48 16.97
CA ARG A 21 9.81 -5.10 16.78
C ARG A 21 10.36 -4.93 15.36
N ASN A 22 9.51 -4.95 14.33
CA ASN A 22 9.98 -4.93 12.95
C ASN A 22 9.93 -3.53 12.32
N ARG A 23 10.75 -2.61 12.86
CA ARG A 23 10.90 -1.24 12.35
C ARG A 23 11.24 -1.19 10.85
N ARG A 24 12.08 -2.13 10.37
CA ARG A 24 12.47 -2.20 8.96
C ARG A 24 11.27 -2.46 8.04
N MET A 25 10.42 -3.44 8.38
CA MET A 25 9.20 -3.72 7.63
C MET A 25 8.19 -2.58 7.72
N ILE A 26 8.03 -1.98 8.91
CA ILE A 26 7.10 -0.85 9.07
C ILE A 26 7.48 0.32 8.18
N CYS A 27 8.77 0.68 8.16
CA CYS A 27 9.30 1.82 7.41
C CYS A 27 9.63 1.50 5.94
N SER A 28 9.22 0.34 5.42
CA SER A 28 9.39 -0.03 4.02
C SER A 28 8.04 -0.03 3.31
N PRO A 29 7.97 0.42 2.04
CA PRO A 29 6.70 0.41 1.32
C PRO A 29 6.07 -1.00 1.27
N PRO A 30 4.74 -1.11 1.42
CA PRO A 30 4.07 -2.40 1.44
C PRO A 30 4.09 -3.13 0.08
N HIS A 31 3.81 -4.44 0.12
CA HIS A 31 3.52 -5.29 -1.04
C HIS A 31 4.58 -5.32 -2.15
N VAL A 32 5.88 -5.23 -1.81
CA VAL A 32 6.96 -5.22 -2.82
C VAL A 32 6.71 -4.15 -3.90
N ASN A 33 6.19 -2.98 -3.49
CA ASN A 33 5.77 -1.89 -4.39
C ASN A 33 4.67 -2.26 -5.39
N ASN A 34 3.85 -3.29 -5.12
CA ASN A 34 2.72 -3.65 -5.98
C ASN A 34 1.55 -2.66 -5.79
N ALA A 35 1.61 -1.57 -6.56
CA ALA A 35 0.59 -0.53 -6.57
C ALA A 35 -0.80 -1.06 -6.99
N LYS A 36 -0.87 -2.12 -7.80
CA LYS A 36 -2.15 -2.71 -8.23
C LYS A 36 -2.89 -3.35 -7.06
N THR A 37 -2.21 -4.13 -6.23
CA THR A 37 -2.81 -4.69 -5.01
C THR A 37 -3.30 -3.60 -4.06
N LEU A 38 -2.55 -2.50 -3.92
CA LEU A 38 -2.96 -1.35 -3.11
C LEU A 38 -4.18 -0.64 -3.69
N ALA A 39 -4.22 -0.50 -5.02
CA ALA A 39 -5.34 0.07 -5.74
C ALA A 39 -6.61 -0.76 -5.49
N ASP A 40 -6.53 -2.08 -5.65
CA ASP A 40 -7.65 -2.99 -5.40
C ASP A 40 -8.11 -2.96 -3.92
N GLN A 41 -7.18 -2.88 -2.96
CA GLN A 41 -7.52 -2.72 -1.54
C GLN A 41 -8.21 -1.39 -1.22
N ALA A 42 -7.86 -0.30 -1.92
CA ALA A 42 -8.49 1.00 -1.74
C ALA A 42 -9.90 1.08 -2.37
N ARG A 43 -10.25 0.14 -3.26
CA ARG A 43 -11.62 -0.06 -3.75
C ARG A 43 -12.40 -0.95 -2.77
N ASN A 44 -12.75 -0.43 -1.61
CA ASN A 44 -13.66 -1.15 -0.72
C ASN A 44 -15.11 -1.00 -1.23
N GLY A 45 -15.49 -1.82 -2.21
CA GLY A 45 -16.78 -1.70 -2.91
C GLY A 45 -16.78 -0.60 -3.96
N THR A 46 -17.82 0.25 -3.98
CA THR A 46 -18.02 1.31 -4.99
C THR A 46 -17.37 2.65 -4.64
N SER A 47 -16.92 2.86 -3.39
CA SER A 47 -16.30 4.12 -2.98
C SER A 47 -14.77 4.04 -3.04
N PHE A 48 -14.16 4.87 -3.88
CA PHE A 48 -12.71 5.06 -3.92
C PHE A 48 -12.26 6.00 -2.81
N GLN A 49 -11.37 5.53 -1.93
CA GLN A 49 -10.65 6.40 -0.99
C GLN A 49 -9.24 6.62 -1.51
N MET A 50 -8.87 7.90 -1.74
CA MET A 50 -7.51 8.27 -2.07
C MET A 50 -6.56 7.85 -0.94
N LEU A 51 -5.57 7.04 -1.28
CA LEU A 51 -4.50 6.66 -0.38
C LEU A 51 -3.49 7.80 -0.27
N SER A 52 -3.03 8.09 0.94
CA SER A 52 -1.81 8.85 1.17
C SER A 52 -0.63 7.93 1.52
N GLY A 53 0.60 8.43 1.37
CA GLY A 53 1.78 7.67 1.82
C GLY A 53 1.73 7.32 3.32
N LYS A 54 1.06 8.15 4.12
CA LYS A 54 0.86 7.91 5.54
C LYS A 54 -0.17 6.81 5.81
N ASP A 55 -1.19 6.68 4.98
CA ASP A 55 -2.16 5.57 5.07
C ASP A 55 -1.48 4.23 4.80
N LEU A 56 -0.56 4.20 3.83
CA LEU A 56 0.27 3.02 3.57
C LEU A 56 1.17 2.68 4.78
N LEU A 57 1.77 3.67 5.43
CA LEU A 57 2.52 3.44 6.68
C LEU A 57 1.59 2.93 7.80
N LYS A 58 0.38 3.47 7.92
CA LYS A 58 -0.63 3.03 8.89
C LYS A 58 -0.98 1.55 8.69
N GLN A 59 -1.17 1.11 7.45
CA GLN A 59 -1.39 -0.30 7.11
C GLN A 59 -0.24 -1.20 7.56
N ASN A 60 1.01 -0.75 7.41
CA ASN A 60 2.17 -1.49 7.90
C ASN A 60 2.20 -1.60 9.43
N VAL A 61 1.85 -0.52 10.14
CA VAL A 61 1.73 -0.54 11.61
C VAL A 61 0.66 -1.53 12.05
N ILE A 62 -0.52 -1.52 11.42
CA ILE A 62 -1.62 -2.45 11.70
C ILE A 62 -1.17 -3.90 11.47
N ARG A 63 -0.49 -4.17 10.35
CA ARG A 63 0.03 -5.50 10.01
C ARG A 63 1.00 -6.03 11.06
N GLU A 64 1.93 -5.18 11.52
CA GLU A 64 2.89 -5.57 12.55
C GLU A 64 2.22 -5.84 13.90
N VAL A 65 1.23 -5.02 14.25
CA VAL A 65 0.42 -5.19 15.46
C VAL A 65 -0.36 -6.49 15.44
N HIS A 66 -0.99 -6.84 14.31
CA HIS A 66 -1.65 -8.13 14.10
C HIS A 66 -0.67 -9.30 14.18
N ARG A 67 0.49 -9.19 13.52
CA ARG A 67 1.56 -10.21 13.56
C ARG A 67 1.99 -10.50 15.01
N LEU A 68 2.09 -9.45 15.83
CA LEU A 68 2.50 -9.53 17.23
C LEU A 68 1.33 -9.81 18.19
N LYS A 69 0.09 -9.90 17.69
CA LYS A 69 -1.12 -10.08 18.50
C LYS A 69 -1.24 -9.06 19.65
N LEU A 70 -0.78 -7.82 19.43
CA LEU A 70 -0.85 -6.79 20.45
C LEU A 70 -2.30 -6.29 20.58
N LYS A 71 -2.73 -6.00 21.80
CA LYS A 71 -3.98 -5.25 22.01
C LYS A 71 -3.74 -3.79 21.63
N TYR A 72 -4.60 -3.23 20.80
CA TYR A 72 -4.50 -1.85 20.33
C TYR A 72 -5.88 -1.23 20.21
N ASN A 73 -5.92 0.10 20.16
CA ASN A 73 -7.09 0.87 19.73
C ASN A 73 -6.68 1.77 18.56
N ALA A 74 -7.67 2.31 17.85
CA ALA A 74 -7.42 3.15 16.67
C ALA A 74 -6.53 4.36 16.99
N LEU A 75 -6.75 5.01 18.15
CA LEU A 75 -5.96 6.17 18.58
C LEU A 75 -4.47 5.83 18.76
N LEU A 76 -4.13 4.69 19.34
CA LEU A 76 -2.74 4.25 19.51
C LEU A 76 -2.06 3.97 18.17
N ILE A 77 -2.80 3.41 17.20
CA ILE A 77 -2.31 3.20 15.84
C ILE A 77 -2.03 4.55 15.16
N ASP A 78 -2.94 5.51 15.27
CA ASP A 78 -2.77 6.83 14.66
C ASP A 78 -1.61 7.60 15.27
N LEU A 79 -1.51 7.61 16.60
CA LEU A 79 -0.39 8.23 17.32
C LEU A 79 0.94 7.58 16.94
N ALA A 80 1.01 6.25 16.91
CA ALA A 80 2.22 5.55 16.51
C ALA A 80 2.57 5.82 15.05
N THR A 81 1.59 5.84 14.15
CA THR A 81 1.80 6.15 12.74
C THR A 81 2.35 7.57 12.58
N ASN A 82 1.78 8.55 13.28
CA ASN A 82 2.25 9.94 13.28
C ASN A 82 3.70 10.04 13.75
N GLU A 83 4.02 9.40 14.87
CA GLU A 83 5.37 9.40 15.44
C GLU A 83 6.36 8.73 14.49
N ILE A 84 6.00 7.61 13.85
CA ILE A 84 6.90 6.93 12.92
C ILE A 84 7.10 7.77 11.66
N TRP A 85 6.02 8.31 11.10
CA TRP A 85 6.05 9.17 9.92
C TRP A 85 6.96 10.38 10.12
N SER A 86 6.86 11.05 11.27
CA SER A 86 7.68 12.23 11.59
C SER A 86 9.18 11.92 11.70
N HIS A 87 9.53 10.66 11.97
CA HIS A 87 10.93 10.20 12.03
C HIS A 87 11.43 9.55 10.74
N LEU A 88 10.58 9.35 9.72
CA LEU A 88 11.04 8.89 8.42
C LEU A 88 11.91 9.95 7.74
N THR A 89 12.96 9.50 7.04
CA THR A 89 13.73 10.35 6.14
C THR A 89 12.86 10.83 4.98
N GLN A 90 13.22 11.98 4.39
CA GLN A 90 12.49 12.53 3.26
C GLN A 90 12.42 11.54 2.08
N CYS A 91 13.52 10.84 1.78
CA CYS A 91 13.55 9.80 0.74
C CYS A 91 12.55 8.68 1.02
N LYS A 92 12.41 8.24 2.28
CA LYS A 92 11.44 7.22 2.64
C LYS A 92 10.01 7.73 2.50
N ARG A 93 9.71 8.95 2.95
CA ARG A 93 8.37 9.55 2.76
C ARG A 93 7.98 9.61 1.28
N ARG A 94 8.89 10.06 0.41
CA ARG A 94 8.67 10.07 -1.04
C ARG A 94 8.38 8.69 -1.62
N GLN A 95 9.06 7.64 -1.14
CA GLN A 95 8.76 6.27 -1.58
C GLN A 95 7.31 5.87 -1.26
N PHE A 96 6.81 6.20 -0.07
CA PHE A 96 5.41 5.95 0.31
C PHE A 96 4.43 6.82 -0.49
N GLU A 97 4.72 8.11 -0.65
CA GLU A 97 3.87 9.05 -1.40
C GLU A 97 3.75 8.66 -2.88
N ASN A 98 4.87 8.34 -3.53
CA ASN A 98 4.88 7.91 -4.93
C ASN A 98 4.07 6.62 -5.11
N LEU A 99 4.21 5.66 -4.21
CA LEU A 99 3.44 4.41 -4.29
C LEU A 99 1.93 4.66 -4.13
N ALA A 100 1.54 5.56 -3.24
CA ALA A 100 0.14 5.95 -3.06
C ALA A 100 -0.42 6.65 -4.31
N ILE A 101 0.36 7.55 -4.92
CA ILE A 101 0.00 8.22 -6.18
C ILE A 101 -0.23 7.20 -7.30
N ILE A 102 0.69 6.23 -7.46
CA ILE A 102 0.54 5.18 -8.48
C ILE A 102 -0.75 4.38 -8.24
N ALA A 103 -0.98 3.93 -7.00
CA ALA A 103 -2.18 3.16 -6.66
C ALA A 103 -3.47 3.95 -6.92
N ASN A 104 -3.49 5.25 -6.59
CA ASN A 104 -4.62 6.13 -6.85
C ASN A 104 -4.85 6.32 -8.36
N ASN A 105 -3.80 6.51 -9.15
CA ASN A 105 -3.91 6.66 -10.60
C ASN A 105 -4.47 5.39 -11.27
N ILE A 106 -4.02 4.21 -10.83
CA ILE A 106 -4.59 2.93 -11.28
C ILE A 106 -6.10 2.88 -11.01
N ASN A 107 -6.53 3.30 -9.82
CA ASN A 107 -7.93 3.33 -9.46
C ASN A 107 -8.75 4.33 -10.26
N ILE A 108 -8.17 5.46 -10.65
CA ILE A 108 -8.83 6.46 -11.50
C ILE A 108 -9.03 5.88 -12.90
N ILE A 109 -7.98 5.32 -13.52
CA ILE A 109 -8.02 4.78 -14.89
C ILE A 109 -9.08 3.67 -15.02
N ILE A 110 -9.15 2.76 -14.05
CA ILE A 110 -10.11 1.63 -14.06
C ILE A 110 -11.56 2.11 -13.92
N GLN A 111 -11.80 3.31 -13.38
CA GLN A 111 -13.15 3.88 -13.24
C GLN A 111 -13.57 4.74 -14.43
N ILE A 112 -12.69 5.01 -15.40
CA ILE A 112 -13.08 5.69 -16.63
C ILE A 112 -13.87 4.67 -17.47
N PRO A 113 -15.17 4.89 -17.74
CA PRO A 113 -15.92 4.04 -18.66
C PRO A 113 -15.22 4.08 -20.02
N GLU A 114 -15.10 2.89 -20.62
CA GLU A 114 -14.32 2.58 -21.82
C GLU A 114 -14.63 3.49 -23.02
N GLN A 115 -14.06 4.70 -23.04
CA GLN A 115 -13.97 5.60 -24.18
C GLN A 115 -12.84 6.61 -23.93
N GLU A 116 -11.94 6.71 -24.91
CA GLU A 116 -10.76 7.59 -24.96
C GLU A 116 -9.50 7.15 -24.20
N ILE A 117 -8.85 6.10 -24.71
CA ILE A 117 -7.39 5.99 -24.63
C ILE A 117 -6.82 7.11 -25.52
N THR A 118 -6.56 8.28 -24.95
CA THR A 118 -5.68 9.26 -25.59
C THR A 118 -4.24 8.84 -25.30
N ASP A 119 -3.44 8.75 -26.36
CA ASP A 119 -2.00 8.45 -26.34
C ASP A 119 -1.26 9.51 -25.51
N ASN A 120 -1.28 9.38 -24.19
CA ASN A 120 -0.64 10.31 -23.27
C ASN A 120 0.71 9.69 -22.83
N PRO A 121 1.85 10.39 -23.04
CA PRO A 121 3.19 9.84 -22.77
C PRO A 121 3.48 9.54 -21.29
N LEU A 122 2.55 9.85 -20.37
CA LEU A 122 2.64 9.53 -18.94
C LEU A 122 2.78 8.03 -18.63
N GLY A 123 2.39 7.16 -19.56
CA GLY A 123 2.53 5.71 -19.41
C GLY A 123 3.98 5.20 -19.50
N ASN A 124 4.85 5.87 -20.26
CA ASN A 124 6.20 5.34 -20.52
C ASN A 124 7.20 5.58 -19.37
N ASP A 125 7.06 6.70 -18.64
CA ASP A 125 8.04 7.06 -17.61
C ASP A 125 7.83 6.35 -16.26
N PHE A 126 6.65 5.75 -16.04
CA PHE A 126 6.33 5.09 -14.75
C PHE A 126 6.84 3.65 -14.62
N PHE A 127 7.07 2.95 -15.75
CA PHE A 127 7.43 1.52 -15.74
C PHE A 127 8.93 1.25 -15.92
N ASN A 128 9.79 2.27 -15.86
CA ASN A 128 11.22 2.12 -16.13
C ASN A 128 12.00 1.51 -14.93
N GLY A 129 11.58 0.33 -14.48
CA GLY A 129 12.20 -0.43 -13.39
C GLY A 129 11.84 -1.92 -13.34
N THR A 130 10.91 -2.43 -14.15
CA THR A 130 10.65 -3.88 -14.23
C THR A 130 10.57 -4.33 -15.69
N ASN A 131 11.65 -4.93 -16.19
CA ASN A 131 11.64 -5.69 -17.43
C ASN A 131 10.59 -6.81 -17.33
N PHE A 132 9.44 -6.63 -17.96
CA PHE A 132 8.55 -7.73 -18.26
C PHE A 132 9.17 -8.52 -19.41
N HIS A 133 10.04 -9.48 -19.09
CA HIS A 133 10.40 -10.52 -20.03
C HIS A 133 9.12 -11.27 -20.40
N LYS A 134 8.61 -11.00 -21.60
CA LYS A 134 7.66 -11.88 -22.30
C LYS A 134 8.38 -13.19 -22.54
N ASN A 135 8.18 -14.17 -21.66
CA ASN A 135 8.55 -15.54 -21.96
C ASN A 135 7.46 -16.13 -22.86
N ASN A 136 7.66 -16.05 -24.17
CA ASN A 136 6.88 -16.81 -25.14
C ASN A 136 7.26 -18.28 -24.99
N ASN A 137 6.51 -19.02 -24.18
CA ASN A 137 6.44 -20.48 -24.31
C ASN A 137 4.97 -20.85 -24.51
N ASN A 138 4.60 -20.87 -25.78
CA ASN A 138 3.39 -21.47 -26.32
C ASN A 138 3.45 -22.98 -26.06
N LEU A 139 2.63 -23.50 -25.15
CA LEU A 139 2.21 -24.90 -25.15
C LEU A 139 0.83 -24.99 -24.49
N ASP A 140 -0.22 -24.89 -25.31
CA ASP A 140 -1.47 -25.57 -25.01
C ASP A 140 -1.77 -26.56 -26.16
N PRO A 141 -1.95 -27.86 -25.87
CA PRO A 141 -2.31 -28.86 -26.86
C PRO A 141 -3.80 -28.75 -27.19
N LEU A 142 -4.08 -28.53 -28.47
CA LEU A 142 -5.41 -28.61 -29.07
C LEU A 142 -6.01 -30.00 -28.89
N PHE A 143 -7.04 -30.11 -28.05
CA PHE A 143 -8.02 -31.18 -28.13
C PHE A 143 -9.42 -30.57 -28.13
N TYR A 144 -10.01 -30.47 -29.31
CA TYR A 144 -11.44 -30.72 -29.59
C TYR A 144 -11.63 -30.70 -31.11
N GLN A 145 -11.81 -31.87 -31.73
CA GLN A 145 -13.08 -32.25 -32.38
C GLN A 145 -12.95 -33.58 -33.13
N ASN A 146 -13.95 -34.42 -32.88
CA ASN A 146 -14.20 -35.71 -33.50
C ASN A 146 -15.07 -35.53 -34.77
N SER A 147 -14.78 -36.37 -35.77
CA SER A 147 -15.69 -37.02 -36.76
C SER A 147 -16.30 -36.20 -37.91
N PHE A 148 -16.02 -36.56 -39.18
CA PHE A 148 -16.80 -37.52 -40.02
C PHE A 148 -16.40 -37.45 -41.51
N PHE A 149 -16.39 -38.66 -42.12
CA PHE A 149 -16.16 -39.07 -43.51
C PHE A 149 -14.75 -38.93 -44.11
#